data_AF-A0A6M2E664-F1
#
_entry.id   AF-A0A6M2E664-F1
#
_cell.length_a   1.000
_cell.length_b   1.000
_cell.length_c   1.000
_cell.angle_alpha   90.00
_cell.angle_beta   90.00
_cell.angle_gamma   90.00
#
_symmetry.space_group_name_H-M   'P 1'
#
loop_
_entity.id
_entity.type
_entity.pdbx_description
1 polymer ?
#
loop_
_entity_poly.entity_id
_entity_poly.type
_entity_poly.pdbx_seq_one_letter_code
_entity_poly.pdbx_strand_id
1 'polypeptide(L)'
;FLVGKQIAGAPVTTMQDAVTTMQEAHDFYICKGAASRNENSLMTSLTATLKSQIEYKSRAAYSTRCQGKATKDGTSCVSCRYLRKALFKRQSRLKRRQGTNSQNTGSRCRGPPAKKLQACCRKTKRLLSKLDKLAVDLQQLR
;
A
#
# COMPACT_ATOMS: atom_id res chain seq x y z
N PHE A 1 -5.54 -17.56 22.86
CA PHE A 1 -6.79 -16.80 23.06
C PHE A 1 -7.51 -16.65 21.73
N LEU A 2 -8.44 -17.57 21.45
CA LEU A 2 -9.48 -17.34 20.45
C LEU A 2 -10.45 -16.34 21.08
N VAL A 3 -10.27 -15.06 20.78
CA VAL A 3 -11.23 -14.03 21.18
C VAL A 3 -12.45 -14.25 20.30
N GLY A 4 -13.44 -14.98 20.82
CA GLY A 4 -14.75 -15.09 20.19
C GLY A 4 -15.30 -13.68 19.98
N LYS A 5 -15.67 -13.36 18.74
CA LYS A 5 -16.33 -12.08 18.43
C LYS A 5 -17.83 -12.30 18.55
N GLN A 6 -18.48 -11.47 19.35
CA GLN A 6 -19.94 -11.47 19.48
C GLN A 6 -20.55 -11.15 18.11
N ILE A 7 -21.40 -12.05 17.62
CA ILE A 7 -22.01 -11.99 16.28
C ILE A 7 -23.26 -11.11 16.33
N ALA A 8 -24.04 -11.22 17.42
CA ALA A 8 -25.20 -10.38 17.71
C ALA A 8 -25.19 -9.91 19.17
N GLY A 9 -25.51 -8.63 19.39
CA GLY A 9 -25.66 -8.02 20.72
C GLY A 9 -27.10 -8.02 21.25
N ALA A 10 -28.08 -8.39 20.42
CA ALA A 10 -29.50 -8.38 20.76
C ALA A 10 -29.96 -9.78 21.25
N PRO A 11 -30.91 -9.83 22.21
CA PRO A 11 -31.50 -11.10 22.64
C PRO A 11 -32.26 -11.76 21.50
N VAL A 12 -32.02 -13.04 21.27
CA VAL A 12 -32.76 -13.86 20.30
C VAL A 12 -34.14 -14.16 20.89
N THR A 13 -35.16 -13.46 20.42
CA THR A 13 -36.53 -13.55 20.96
C THR A 13 -37.42 -14.51 20.18
N THR A 14 -37.13 -14.76 18.91
CA THR A 14 -37.93 -15.64 18.04
C THR A 14 -37.07 -16.70 17.35
N MET A 15 -37.69 -17.78 16.89
CA MET A 15 -36.99 -18.78 16.06
C MET A 15 -36.45 -18.19 14.76
N GLN A 16 -37.11 -17.18 14.19
CA GLN A 16 -36.64 -16.48 13.00
C GLN A 16 -35.33 -15.72 13.28
N ASP A 17 -35.24 -15.07 14.46
CA ASP A 17 -34.03 -14.41 14.93
C ASP A 17 -32.89 -15.42 15.14
N ALA A 18 -33.21 -16.62 15.64
CA ALA A 18 -32.22 -17.68 15.82
C ALA A 18 -31.64 -18.16 14.48
N VAL A 19 -32.49 -18.39 13.48
CA VAL A 19 -32.08 -18.83 12.14
C VAL A 19 -31.24 -17.75 11.45
N THR A 20 -31.65 -16.49 11.52
CA THR A 20 -30.88 -15.38 10.92
C THR A 20 -29.52 -15.21 11.62
N THR A 21 -29.47 -15.28 12.95
CA THR A 21 -28.20 -15.20 13.70
C THR A 21 -27.27 -16.38 13.39
N MET A 22 -27.81 -17.59 13.21
CA MET A 22 -27.04 -18.76 12.80
C MET A 22 -26.51 -18.63 11.37
N GLN A 23 -27.31 -18.08 10.46
CA GLN A 23 -26.89 -17.80 9.08
C GLN A 23 -25.76 -16.75 9.05
N GLU A 24 -25.90 -15.67 9.82
CA GLU A 24 -24.85 -14.66 9.95
C GLU A 24 -23.57 -15.22 10.58
N ALA A 25 -23.71 -16.16 11.52
CA ALA A 25 -22.57 -16.85 12.12
C ALA A 25 -21.85 -17.77 11.13
N HIS A 26 -22.61 -18.49 10.31
CA HIS A 26 -22.08 -19.32 9.24
C HIS A 26 -21.31 -18.49 8.22
N ASP A 27 -21.80 -17.29 7.90
CA ASP A 27 -21.17 -16.38 6.93
C ASP A 27 -20.10 -15.46 7.57
N PHE A 28 -19.81 -15.63 8.86
CA PHE A 28 -18.82 -14.83 9.58
C PHE A 28 -17.40 -15.31 9.29
N TYR A 29 -16.85 -14.93 8.14
CA TYR A 29 -15.45 -15.22 7.84
C TYR A 29 -14.51 -14.25 8.58
N ILE A 30 -13.55 -14.80 9.33
CA ILE A 30 -12.54 -14.01 10.03
C ILE A 30 -11.47 -13.54 9.05
N CYS A 31 -11.10 -12.27 9.12
CA CYS A 31 -10.02 -11.72 8.33
C CYS A 31 -8.68 -12.40 8.69
N LYS A 32 -8.01 -12.96 7.69
CA LYS A 32 -6.66 -13.56 7.82
C LYS A 32 -5.55 -12.54 8.13
N GLY A 33 -5.84 -11.25 8.03
CA GLY A 33 -4.86 -10.17 8.20
C GLY A 33 -4.08 -9.86 6.92
N ALA A 34 -3.21 -8.87 7.00
CA ALA A 34 -2.37 -8.40 5.90
C ALA A 34 -1.07 -9.18 5.76
N ALA A 35 -0.49 -9.65 6.87
CA ALA A 35 0.73 -10.46 6.86
C ALA A 35 0.83 -11.31 8.13
N SER A 36 1.47 -12.47 8.03
CA SER A 36 1.81 -13.28 9.21
C SER A 36 3.12 -12.80 9.85
N ARG A 37 3.32 -13.01 11.15
CA ARG A 37 4.61 -12.76 11.83
C ARG A 37 5.76 -13.57 11.23
N ASN A 38 5.49 -14.69 10.58
CA ASN A 38 6.52 -15.46 9.86
C ASN A 38 7.04 -14.69 8.63
N GLU A 39 6.29 -13.71 8.13
CA GLU A 39 6.72 -12.79 7.08
C GLU A 39 7.49 -11.59 7.64
N ASN A 40 8.41 -11.83 8.58
CA ASN A 40 9.26 -10.79 9.19
C ASN A 40 9.96 -9.91 8.14
N SER A 41 10.30 -10.48 6.98
CA SER A 41 10.90 -9.75 5.85
C SER A 41 10.00 -8.69 5.21
N LEU A 42 8.68 -8.77 5.39
CA LEU A 42 7.72 -7.74 4.97
C LEU A 42 7.57 -6.63 6.02
N MET A 43 7.86 -6.94 7.29
CA MET A 43 7.70 -6.03 8.42
C MET A 43 8.98 -5.23 8.73
N THR A 44 10.10 -5.57 8.10
CA THR A 44 11.36 -4.85 8.25
C THR A 44 11.41 -3.56 7.41
N SER A 45 12.07 -2.53 7.93
CA SER A 45 12.38 -1.28 7.20
C SER A 45 11.16 -0.54 6.61
N LEU A 46 10.04 -0.60 7.34
CA LEU A 46 8.81 0.15 7.05
C LEU A 46 8.98 1.65 7.36
N THR A 47 8.30 2.48 6.55
CA THR A 47 8.20 3.92 6.82
C THR A 47 7.28 4.17 8.02
N ALA A 48 7.43 5.30 8.71
CA ALA A 48 6.58 5.68 9.84
C ALA A 48 5.08 5.62 9.48
N THR A 49 4.71 6.13 8.29
CA THR A 49 3.33 6.08 7.78
C THR A 49 2.80 4.67 7.55
N LEU A 50 3.65 3.72 7.15
CA LEU A 50 3.23 2.32 7.01
C LEU A 50 3.08 1.65 8.37
N LYS A 51 3.97 1.95 9.31
CA LYS A 51 3.90 1.43 10.69
C LYS A 51 2.62 1.89 11.39
N SER A 52 2.22 3.15 11.23
CA SER A 52 0.99 3.68 11.86
C SER A 52 -0.30 3.08 11.31
N GLN A 53 -0.24 2.38 10.18
CA GLN A 53 -1.39 1.69 9.58
C GLN A 53 -1.49 0.22 9.99
N ILE A 54 -0.53 -0.27 10.80
CA ILE A 54 -0.43 -1.67 11.19
C ILE A 54 -0.82 -1.83 12.66
N GLU A 55 -1.70 -2.79 12.92
CA GLU A 55 -2.03 -3.27 14.26
C GLU A 55 -1.68 -4.76 14.34
N TYR A 56 -1.01 -5.18 15.42
CA TYR A 56 -0.64 -6.59 15.60
C TYR A 56 -1.65 -7.30 16.50
N LYS A 57 -2.26 -8.36 15.99
CA LYS A 57 -3.19 -9.23 16.72
C LYS A 57 -2.84 -10.68 16.46
N SER A 58 -2.77 -11.51 17.50
CA SER A 58 -2.56 -12.96 17.38
C SER A 58 -1.43 -13.37 16.42
N ARG A 59 -0.29 -12.65 16.46
CA ARG A 59 0.87 -12.88 15.56
C ARG A 59 0.59 -12.64 14.07
N ALA A 60 -0.43 -11.87 13.72
CA ALA A 60 -0.65 -11.36 12.38
C ALA A 60 -0.73 -9.82 12.40
N ALA A 61 -0.27 -9.22 11.31
CA ALA A 61 -0.36 -7.79 11.05
C ALA A 61 -1.69 -7.50 10.37
N TYR A 62 -2.47 -6.60 10.93
CA TYR A 62 -3.75 -6.13 10.41
C TYR A 62 -3.64 -4.66 10.04
N SER A 63 -4.55 -4.19 9.19
CA SER A 63 -4.76 -2.76 9.04
C SER A 63 -5.45 -2.22 10.29
N THR A 64 -5.10 -1.02 10.73
CA THR A 64 -5.87 -0.28 11.75
C THR A 64 -7.33 -0.06 11.36
N ARG A 65 -7.65 -0.14 10.05
CA ARG A 65 -9.01 -0.08 9.50
C ARG A 65 -9.64 -1.47 9.30
N CYS A 66 -9.09 -2.52 9.93
CA CYS A 66 -9.62 -3.87 9.80
C CYS A 66 -10.82 -4.07 10.73
N GLN A 67 -12.00 -4.30 10.16
CA GLN A 67 -13.19 -4.66 10.93
C GLN A 67 -13.18 -6.12 11.43
N GLY A 68 -12.19 -6.91 11.02
CA GLY A 68 -12.02 -8.31 11.41
C GLY A 68 -12.87 -9.31 10.63
N LYS A 69 -13.77 -8.85 9.76
CA LYS A 69 -14.57 -9.68 8.84
C LYS A 69 -13.92 -9.77 7.45
N ALA A 70 -14.12 -10.88 6.77
CA ALA A 70 -13.73 -11.13 5.39
C ALA A 70 -14.94 -11.54 4.54
N THR A 71 -14.80 -11.47 3.22
CA THR A 71 -15.86 -11.86 2.28
C THR A 71 -15.94 -13.36 2.05
N LYS A 72 -14.84 -14.08 2.31
CA LYS A 72 -14.69 -15.52 2.08
C LYS A 72 -13.72 -16.08 3.10
N ASP A 73 -13.87 -17.37 3.41
CA ASP A 73 -12.95 -18.05 4.31
C ASP A 73 -11.49 -17.96 3.83
N GLY A 74 -10.58 -17.81 4.79
CA GLY A 74 -9.14 -17.68 4.53
C GLY A 74 -8.71 -16.40 3.81
N THR A 75 -9.61 -15.46 3.51
CA THR A 75 -9.27 -14.23 2.80
C THR A 75 -9.02 -13.04 3.72
N SER A 76 -8.19 -12.10 3.25
CA SER A 76 -8.02 -10.80 3.90
C SER A 76 -9.15 -9.85 3.49
N CYS A 77 -9.64 -9.05 4.44
CA CYS A 77 -10.52 -7.92 4.15
C CYS A 77 -9.84 -6.92 3.20
N VAL A 78 -10.64 -6.04 2.58
CA VAL A 78 -10.17 -5.06 1.60
C VAL A 78 -9.03 -4.19 2.17
N SER A 79 -9.18 -3.67 3.39
CA SER A 79 -8.15 -2.88 4.08
C SER A 79 -6.83 -3.64 4.24
N CYS A 80 -6.90 -4.88 4.73
CA CYS A 80 -5.73 -5.75 4.91
C CYS A 80 -5.10 -6.16 3.56
N ARG A 81 -5.91 -6.32 2.51
CA ARG A 81 -5.43 -6.62 1.14
C ARG A 81 -4.61 -5.45 0.57
N TYR A 82 -5.07 -4.21 0.76
CA TYR A 82 -4.31 -3.03 0.32
C TYR A 82 -3.04 -2.82 1.15
N LEU A 83 -3.11 -3.03 2.46
CA LEU A 83 -1.93 -3.00 3.32
C LEU A 83 -0.89 -4.03 2.86
N ARG A 84 -1.30 -5.27 2.59
CA ARG A 84 -0.42 -6.34 2.06
C ARG A 84 0.26 -5.91 0.77
N LYS A 85 -0.47 -5.32 -0.18
CA LYS A 85 0.10 -4.76 -1.42
C LYS A 85 1.13 -3.67 -1.14
N ALA A 86 0.86 -2.78 -0.20
CA ALA A 86 1.78 -1.70 0.17
C ALA A 86 3.09 -2.24 0.78
N LEU A 87 2.99 -3.26 1.64
CA LEU A 87 4.12 -3.96 2.24
C LEU A 87 5.02 -4.61 1.17
N PHE A 88 4.44 -5.41 0.26
CA PHE A 88 5.18 -6.01 -0.85
C PHE A 88 5.84 -4.96 -1.76
N LYS A 89 5.13 -3.87 -2.05
CA LYS A 89 5.68 -2.77 -2.86
C LYS A 89 6.87 -2.12 -2.16
N ARG A 90 6.82 -1.93 -0.83
CA ARG A 90 7.94 -1.42 -0.04
C ARG A 90 9.12 -2.39 -0.06
N GLN A 91 8.88 -3.67 0.20
CA GLN A 91 9.92 -4.69 0.18
C GLN A 91 10.61 -4.78 -1.20
N SER A 92 9.83 -4.79 -2.29
CA SER A 92 10.36 -4.78 -3.65
C SER A 92 11.22 -3.54 -3.93
N ARG A 93 10.78 -2.35 -3.48
CA ARG A 93 11.57 -1.11 -3.59
C ARG A 93 12.88 -1.19 -2.81
N LEU A 94 12.88 -1.79 -1.62
CA LEU A 94 14.08 -1.97 -0.80
C LEU A 94 15.05 -2.97 -1.43
N LYS A 95 14.56 -4.13 -1.90
CA LYS A 95 15.38 -5.11 -2.63
C LYS A 95 16.03 -4.49 -3.87
N ARG A 96 15.28 -3.70 -4.65
CA ARG A 96 15.83 -2.95 -5.79
C ARG A 96 16.93 -1.97 -5.38
N ARG A 97 16.78 -1.28 -4.26
CA ARG A 97 17.79 -0.35 -3.74
C ARG A 97 19.06 -1.08 -3.28
N GLN A 98 18.91 -2.22 -2.63
CA GLN A 98 20.03 -3.07 -2.21
C GLN A 98 20.79 -3.62 -3.43
N GLY A 99 20.08 -4.11 -4.45
CA GLY A 99 20.69 -4.56 -5.71
C GLY A 99 21.42 -3.44 -6.47
N THR A 100 20.94 -2.19 -6.37
CA THR A 100 21.63 -1.02 -6.97
C THR A 100 22.75 -0.43 -6.11
N ASN A 101 22.88 -0.82 -4.84
CA ASN A 101 24.02 -0.39 -4.02
C ASN A 101 25.25 -1.27 -4.24
N SER A 102 25.09 -2.47 -4.84
CA SER A 102 26.22 -3.31 -5.23
C SER A 102 26.87 -2.89 -6.56
N GLN A 103 26.29 -1.92 -7.29
CA GLN A 103 26.87 -1.35 -8.50
C GLN A 103 26.63 0.16 -8.52
N ASN A 104 27.66 0.91 -8.14
CA ASN A 104 27.85 2.34 -8.38
C ASN A 104 26.63 3.25 -8.14
N THR A 105 26.58 3.81 -6.94
CA THR A 105 25.76 4.96 -6.58
C THR A 105 25.96 6.13 -7.55
N GLY A 106 24.98 6.39 -8.43
CA GLY A 106 25.10 7.49 -9.38
C GLY A 106 23.87 7.74 -10.25
N SER A 107 22.85 8.38 -9.67
CA SER A 107 21.74 9.11 -10.33
C SER A 107 20.45 8.34 -10.64
N ARG A 108 19.35 9.05 -10.42
CA ARG A 108 17.95 8.67 -10.72
C ARG A 108 17.63 8.64 -12.22
N CYS A 109 18.64 8.63 -13.10
CA CYS A 109 18.47 8.54 -14.53
C CYS A 109 19.02 7.20 -15.00
N ARG A 110 18.13 6.24 -15.24
CA ARG A 110 18.45 4.94 -15.83
C ARG A 110 18.94 5.15 -17.27
N GLY A 111 20.24 5.32 -17.46
CA GLY A 111 20.86 5.40 -18.77
C GLY A 111 22.33 5.80 -18.72
N PRO A 112 23.12 5.46 -19.77
CA PRO A 112 24.49 5.95 -19.93
C PRO A 112 24.57 7.47 -19.76
N PRO A 113 25.73 8.03 -19.33
CA PRO A 113 25.93 9.48 -19.20
C PRO A 113 25.47 10.27 -20.44
N ALA A 114 25.69 9.71 -21.63
CA ALA A 114 25.21 10.26 -22.91
C ALA A 114 23.69 10.49 -22.95
N LYS A 115 22.87 9.58 -22.41
CA LYS A 115 21.40 9.74 -22.37
C LYS A 115 20.97 10.84 -21.41
N LYS A 116 21.73 11.08 -20.33
CA LYS A 116 21.46 12.17 -19.38
C LYS A 116 21.77 13.53 -19.99
N LEU A 117 22.91 13.65 -20.66
CA LEU A 117 23.28 14.85 -21.41
C LEU A 117 22.26 15.14 -22.52
N GLN A 118 21.81 14.11 -23.24
CA GLN A 118 20.78 14.26 -24.27
C GLN A 118 19.45 14.74 -23.68
N ALA A 119 19.01 14.19 -22.54
CA ALA A 119 17.80 14.64 -21.85
C ALA A 119 17.92 16.08 -21.34
N CYS A 120 19.09 16.45 -20.81
CA CYS A 120 19.38 17.82 -20.37
C CYS A 120 19.31 18.79 -21.56
N CYS A 121 20.01 18.49 -22.66
CA CYS A 121 19.96 19.28 -23.90
C CYS A 121 18.53 19.46 -24.42
N ARG A 122 17.71 18.39 -24.43
CA ARG A 122 16.30 18.48 -24.85
C ARG A 122 15.50 19.41 -23.94
N LYS A 123 15.73 19.36 -22.62
CA LYS A 123 15.06 20.24 -21.65
C LYS A 123 15.49 21.69 -21.85
N THR A 124 16.79 21.96 -22.02
CA THR A 124 17.32 23.30 -22.25
C THR A 124 16.75 23.91 -23.53
N LYS A 125 16.75 23.17 -24.64
CA LYS A 125 16.12 23.62 -25.91
C LYS A 125 14.65 23.98 -25.73
N ARG A 126 13.89 23.16 -24.99
CA ARG A 126 12.47 23.43 -24.71
C ARG A 126 12.25 24.66 -23.83
N LEU A 127 13.17 24.95 -22.91
CA LEU A 127 13.09 26.14 -22.06
C LEU A 127 13.44 27.40 -22.84
N LEU A 128 14.49 27.37 -23.66
CA LEU A 128 14.85 28.48 -24.55
C LEU A 128 13.70 28.83 -25.49
N SER A 129 13.07 27.84 -26.15
CA SER A 129 11.94 28.13 -27.03
C SER A 129 10.71 28.69 -26.32
N LYS A 130 10.56 28.46 -25.00
CA LYS A 130 9.52 29.11 -24.20
C LYS A 130 9.89 30.55 -23.87
N LEU A 131 11.16 30.82 -23.58
CA LEU A 131 11.66 32.17 -23.34
C LEU A 131 11.53 33.03 -24.60
N ASP A 132 11.86 32.48 -25.78
CA ASP A 132 11.71 33.19 -27.05
C ASP A 132 10.25 33.56 -27.32
N LYS A 133 9.32 32.63 -27.07
CA LYS A 133 7.88 32.90 -27.19
C LYS A 133 7.41 33.99 -26.23
N LEU A 134 7.80 33.90 -24.96
CA LEU A 134 7.47 34.93 -23.96
C LEU A 134 8.06 36.30 -24.33
N ALA A 135 9.25 36.34 -24.92
CA ALA A 135 9.87 37.59 -25.37
C ALA A 135 9.08 38.22 -26.52
N VAL A 136 8.58 37.43 -27.48
CA VAL A 136 7.70 37.90 -28.55
C VAL A 136 6.36 38.40 -28.00
N ASP A 137 5.73 37.64 -27.09
CA ASP A 137 4.46 38.02 -26.48
C ASP A 137 4.58 39.37 -25.72
N LEU A 138 5.70 39.59 -25.03
CA LEU A 138 5.98 40.86 -24.34
C LEU A 138 6.22 42.04 -25.30
N GLN A 139 6.76 41.79 -26.50
CA GLN A 139 6.93 42.84 -27.52
C GLN A 139 5.58 43.24 -28.15
N GLN A 140 4.63 42.32 -28.25
CA GLN A 140 3.29 42.60 -28.78
C GLN A 140 2.37 43.33 -27.78
N LEU A 141 2.71 43.29 -26.49
CA LEU A 141 2.00 43.99 -25.41
C LEU A 141 2.49 45.43 -25.18
N ARG A 142 3.53 45.88 -25.90
CA ARG A 142 4.03 47.27 -25.90
C ARG A 142 3.48 48.01 -27.11
#